data_AF-A0A921AVV7-F1
#
_entry.id   AF-A0A921AVV7-F1
#
_cell.length_a   1.000
_cell.length_b   1.000
_cell.length_c   1.000
_cell.angle_alpha   90.00
_cell.angle_beta   90.00
_cell.angle_gamma   90.00
#
_symmetry.space_group_name_H-M   'P 1'
#
loop_
_entity.id
_entity.type
_entity.pdbx_description
1 polymer ?
#
loop_
_entity_poly.entity_id
_entity_poly.type
_entity_poly.pdbx_seq_one_letter_code
_entity_poly.pdbx_strand_id
1 'polypeptide(L)'
;MTERGTKTFIGFFVLGALALFIAFILLLGSGRLGDRNPTFVLYFDTSLKGLTQGSPVYFMGIRIGKVDSIHIRPNLASGTFSTPVIIEIQKSTAMALLEDGSERDLFDDDQAIN
;
A
#
# COMPACT_ATOMS: atom_id res chain seq x y z
N MET A 1 -45.83 -15.37 -46.64
CA MET A 1 -44.87 -16.35 -46.09
C MET A 1 -43.53 -15.66 -45.89
N THR A 2 -43.10 -15.41 -44.65
CA THR A 2 -41.70 -15.41 -44.12
C THR A 2 -41.59 -14.60 -42.82
N GLU A 3 -41.95 -15.19 -41.68
CA GLU A 3 -41.55 -14.68 -40.36
C GLU A 3 -40.33 -15.47 -39.87
N ARG A 4 -39.14 -15.07 -40.33
CA ARG A 4 -37.84 -15.67 -39.93
C ARG A 4 -36.79 -14.60 -39.67
N GLY A 5 -37.17 -13.54 -38.96
CA GLY A 5 -36.29 -12.39 -38.70
C GLY A 5 -35.75 -12.26 -37.28
N THR A 6 -36.27 -13.02 -36.30
CA THR A 6 -36.12 -12.62 -34.90
C THR A 6 -35.08 -13.43 -34.12
N LYS A 7 -34.73 -14.66 -34.52
CA LYS A 7 -33.86 -15.56 -33.72
C LYS A 7 -32.40 -15.10 -33.58
N THR A 8 -31.87 -14.33 -34.53
CA THR A 8 -30.46 -13.87 -34.51
C THR A 8 -30.26 -12.67 -33.57
N PHE A 9 -31.29 -11.83 -33.37
CA PHE A 9 -31.19 -10.65 -32.52
C PHE A 9 -31.01 -10.99 -31.04
N ILE A 10 -31.67 -12.05 -30.55
CA ILE A 10 -31.50 -12.53 -29.17
C ILE A 10 -30.05 -13.01 -28.96
N GLY A 11 -29.48 -13.71 -29.93
CA GLY A 11 -28.10 -14.21 -29.85
C GLY A 11 -27.09 -13.08 -29.68
N PHE A 12 -27.24 -11.99 -30.44
CA PHE A 12 -26.33 -10.84 -30.36
C PHE A 12 -26.42 -10.11 -29.02
N PHE A 13 -27.63 -9.99 -28.46
CA PHE A 13 -27.84 -9.39 -27.14
C PHE A 13 -27.16 -10.20 -26.03
N VAL A 14 -27.31 -11.53 -26.05
CA VAL A 14 -26.68 -12.41 -25.06
C VAL A 14 -25.16 -12.42 -25.21
N LEU A 15 -24.64 -12.45 -26.44
CA LEU A 15 -23.21 -12.38 -26.71
C LEU A 15 -22.61 -11.04 -26.24
N GLY A 16 -23.31 -9.94 -26.51
CA GLY A 16 -22.93 -8.60 -26.08
C GLY A 16 -22.95 -8.46 -24.57
N ALA A 17 -24.01 -8.94 -23.90
CA ALA A 17 -24.11 -8.93 -22.45
C ALA A 17 -23.00 -9.77 -21.79
N LEU A 18 -22.69 -10.95 -22.34
CA LEU A 18 -21.62 -11.80 -21.84
C LEU A 18 -20.24 -11.15 -22.02
N ALA A 19 -19.98 -10.56 -23.18
CA ALA A 19 -18.74 -9.84 -23.44
C ALA A 19 -18.59 -8.62 -22.52
N LEU A 20 -19.66 -7.85 -22.32
CA LEU A 20 -19.70 -6.73 -21.39
C LEU A 20 -19.47 -7.20 -19.94
N PHE A 21 -20.07 -8.32 -19.55
CA PHE A 21 -19.92 -8.88 -18.21
C PHE A 21 -18.48 -9.33 -17.94
N ILE A 22 -17.84 -10.00 -18.91
CA ILE A 22 -16.42 -10.37 -18.81
C ILE A 22 -15.56 -9.10 -18.76
N ALA A 23 -15.82 -8.12 -19.62
CA ALA A 23 -15.10 -6.85 -19.59
C ALA A 23 -15.28 -6.13 -18.26
N PHE A 24 -16.47 -6.15 -17.67
CA PHE A 24 -16.76 -5.57 -16.36
C PHE A 24 -15.99 -6.29 -15.26
N ILE A 25 -15.99 -7.63 -15.23
CA ILE A 25 -15.19 -8.42 -14.29
C ILE A 25 -13.69 -8.13 -14.47
N LEU A 26 -13.20 -8.03 -15.69
CA LEU A 26 -11.80 -7.73 -15.95
C LEU A 26 -11.44 -6.28 -15.56
N LEU A 27 -12.32 -5.32 -15.79
CA LEU A 27 -12.11 -3.92 -15.41
C LEU A 27 -12.20 -3.73 -13.88
N LEU A 28 -13.15 -4.39 -13.21
CA LEU A 28 -13.25 -4.35 -11.75
C LEU A 28 -12.18 -5.20 -11.06
N GLY A 29 -11.85 -6.37 -11.63
CA GLY A 29 -10.88 -7.33 -11.10
C GLY A 29 -9.42 -6.97 -11.39
N SER A 30 -9.14 -6.21 -12.45
CA SER A 30 -7.84 -5.53 -12.64
C SER A 30 -7.65 -4.35 -11.68
N GLY A 31 -8.70 -4.03 -10.92
CA GLY A 31 -8.70 -3.13 -9.78
C GLY A 31 -7.63 -3.52 -8.78
N ARG A 32 -6.44 -2.93 -8.94
CA ARG A 32 -5.54 -2.57 -7.85
C ARG A 32 -6.21 -1.52 -6.94
N LEU A 33 -7.46 -1.75 -6.54
CA LEU A 33 -8.16 -1.01 -5.48
C LEU A 33 -7.75 -1.64 -4.15
N GLY A 34 -6.46 -1.61 -3.88
CA GLY A 34 -5.95 -1.77 -2.53
C GLY A 34 -5.42 -0.40 -2.17
N ASP A 35 -6.00 0.22 -1.14
CA ASP A 35 -5.54 1.47 -0.57
C ASP A 35 -4.02 1.55 -0.64
N ARG A 36 -3.51 2.60 -1.31
CA ARG A 36 -2.07 2.88 -1.34
C ARG A 36 -1.67 3.31 0.06
N ASN A 37 -1.55 2.34 0.96
CA ASN A 37 -1.11 2.57 2.30
C ASN A 37 0.35 3.05 2.22
N PRO A 38 0.67 4.18 2.88
CA PRO A 38 2.01 4.75 2.79
C PRO A 38 3.02 3.70 3.26
N THR A 39 3.93 3.39 2.36
CA THR A 39 4.94 2.37 2.54
C THR A 39 6.21 3.04 3.06
N PHE A 40 6.67 2.62 4.24
CA PHE A 40 7.92 3.11 4.81
C PHE A 40 8.98 2.02 4.73
N VAL A 41 10.22 2.43 4.46
CA VAL A 41 11.38 1.52 4.45
C VAL A 41 12.19 1.78 5.70
N LEU A 42 12.26 0.78 6.56
CA LEU A 42 13.08 0.80 7.77
C LEU A 42 14.35 -0.01 7.50
N TYR A 43 15.51 0.58 7.78
CA TYR A 43 16.79 -0.12 7.69
C TYR A 43 17.17 -0.65 9.07
N PHE A 44 17.48 -1.94 9.11
CA PHE A 44 17.95 -2.60 10.32
C PHE A 44 19.37 -3.12 10.10
N ASP A 45 20.25 -2.80 11.04
CA ASP A 45 21.65 -3.25 11.08
C ASP A 45 21.86 -4.47 11.99
N THR A 46 20.76 -5.02 12.54
CA THR A 46 20.75 -6.18 13.45
C THR A 46 19.91 -7.32 12.89
N SER A 47 19.98 -8.48 13.54
CA SER A 47 19.24 -9.68 13.15
C SER A 47 17.73 -9.49 13.29
N LEU A 48 16.99 -9.76 12.21
CA LEU A 48 15.53 -9.78 12.18
C LEU A 48 14.95 -11.18 12.44
N LYS A 49 15.67 -12.02 13.20
CA LYS A 49 15.26 -13.41 13.46
C LYS A 49 13.88 -13.45 14.11
N GLY A 50 12.93 -14.11 13.46
CA GLY A 50 11.55 -14.24 13.92
C GLY A 50 10.60 -13.17 13.40
N LEU A 51 11.07 -12.16 12.67
CA LEU A 51 10.20 -11.23 11.95
C LEU A 51 9.67 -11.89 10.68
N THR A 52 8.36 -11.91 10.52
CA THR A 52 7.69 -12.50 9.36
C THR A 52 6.80 -11.48 8.66
N GLN A 53 6.50 -11.73 7.38
CA GLN A 53 5.50 -10.96 6.64
C GLN A 53 4.16 -10.96 7.39
N GLY A 54 3.53 -9.79 7.51
CA GLY A 54 2.28 -9.60 8.26
C GLY A 54 2.46 -9.37 9.76
N SER A 55 3.69 -9.38 10.29
CA SER A 55 3.94 -9.07 11.70
C SER A 55 3.42 -7.67 12.06
N PRO A 56 2.76 -7.51 13.22
CA PRO A 56 2.25 -6.20 13.64
C PRO A 56 3.37 -5.24 13.99
N VAL A 57 3.24 -4.00 13.53
CA VAL A 57 4.16 -2.90 13.87
C VAL A 57 3.52 -2.07 14.97
N TYR A 58 4.25 -1.88 16.07
CA TYR A 58 3.82 -1.08 17.21
C TYR A 58 4.68 0.18 17.32
N PHE A 59 4.04 1.29 17.66
CA PHE A 59 4.69 2.52 18.07
C PHE A 59 4.12 2.92 19.43
N MET A 60 4.98 3.08 20.43
CA MET A 60 4.59 3.36 21.82
C MET A 60 3.50 2.43 22.37
N GLY A 61 3.57 1.14 22.03
CA GLY A 61 2.60 0.12 22.46
C GLY A 61 1.28 0.11 21.68
N ILE A 62 1.06 1.06 20.76
CA ILE A 62 -0.11 1.11 19.89
C ILE A 62 0.21 0.45 18.54
N ARG A 63 -0.69 -0.41 18.05
CA ARG A 63 -0.54 -1.02 16.72
C ARG A 63 -0.77 0.04 15.65
N ILE A 64 0.24 0.29 14.83
CA ILE A 64 0.21 1.31 13.76
C ILE A 64 0.16 0.71 12.35
N GLY A 65 0.52 -0.57 12.20
CA GLY A 65 0.64 -1.17 10.87
C GLY A 65 1.02 -2.64 10.89
N LYS A 66 1.48 -3.10 9.72
CA LYS A 66 1.94 -4.47 9.48
C LYS A 66 3.19 -4.47 8.59
N VAL A 67 4.02 -5.50 8.72
CA VAL A 67 5.13 -5.73 7.80
C VAL A 67 4.58 -6.20 6.45
N ASP A 68 4.87 -5.46 5.39
CA ASP A 68 4.47 -5.82 4.04
C ASP A 68 5.46 -6.82 3.42
N SER A 69 6.76 -6.51 3.45
CA SER A 69 7.77 -7.38 2.85
C SER A 69 9.17 -7.14 3.45
N ILE A 70 9.98 -8.20 3.48
CA ILE A 70 11.34 -8.18 4.02
C ILE A 70 12.29 -8.50 2.88
N HIS A 71 13.18 -7.57 2.54
CA HIS A 71 14.17 -7.78 1.49
C HIS A 71 15.57 -7.73 2.10
N ILE A 72 16.43 -8.68 1.74
CA ILE A 72 17.85 -8.66 2.12
C ILE A 72 18.63 -8.06 0.95
N ARG A 73 19.26 -6.92 1.16
CA ARG A 73 20.09 -6.24 0.15
C ARG A 73 21.54 -6.24 0.63
N PRO A 74 22.41 -7.10 0.10
CA PRO A 74 23.84 -7.02 0.41
C PRO A 74 24.42 -5.75 -0.22
N ASN A 75 24.98 -4.84 0.60
CA ASN A 75 25.74 -3.71 0.09
C ASN A 75 27.19 -4.16 -0.18
N LEU A 76 27.46 -4.51 -1.44
CA LEU A 76 28.77 -4.97 -1.91
C LEU A 76 29.87 -3.89 -1.84
N ALA A 77 29.49 -2.61 -1.75
CA ALA A 77 30.43 -1.49 -1.73
C ALA A 77 30.94 -1.17 -0.32
N SER A 78 30.12 -1.32 0.72
CA SER A 78 30.49 -1.04 2.11
C SER A 78 30.77 -2.29 2.96
N GLY A 79 30.51 -3.49 2.42
CA GLY A 79 30.61 -4.75 3.17
C GLY A 79 29.55 -4.87 4.28
N THR A 80 28.54 -4.01 4.29
CA THR A 80 27.50 -3.96 5.31
C THR A 80 26.23 -4.63 4.80
N PHE A 81 25.61 -5.46 5.64
CA PHE A 81 24.30 -6.05 5.34
C PHE A 81 23.22 -5.15 5.91
N SER A 82 22.53 -4.41 5.06
CA SER A 82 21.35 -3.64 5.48
C SER A 82 20.11 -4.37 5.01
N THR A 83 19.20 -4.67 5.93
CA THR A 83 17.95 -5.38 5.62
C THR A 83 16.79 -4.40 5.60
N PRO A 84 16.43 -3.85 4.42
CA PRO A 84 15.24 -3.01 4.32
C PRO A 84 13.98 -3.81 4.62
N VAL A 85 13.25 -3.38 5.64
CA VAL A 85 11.92 -3.88 5.99
C VAL A 85 10.90 -2.85 5.53
N ILE A 86 10.00 -3.33 4.69
CA ILE A 86 8.92 -2.54 4.13
C ILE A 86 7.72 -2.69 5.04
N ILE A 87 7.25 -1.59 5.62
CA ILE A 87 6.08 -1.57 6.49
C ILE A 87 4.95 -0.76 5.87
N GLU A 88 3.74 -1.24 6.13
CA GLU A 88 2.50 -0.62 5.71
C GLU A 88 1.83 -0.01 6.94
N ILE A 89 1.72 1.32 6.97
CA ILE A 89 1.07 2.06 8.07
C ILE A 89 -0.36 2.41 7.67
N GLN A 90 -1.29 2.31 8.61
CA GLN A 90 -2.68 2.72 8.37
C GLN A 90 -2.75 4.24 8.12
N LYS A 91 -3.55 4.63 7.12
CA LYS A 91 -3.68 6.03 6.68
C LYS A 91 -4.07 7.00 7.81
N SER A 92 -4.95 6.58 8.73
CA SER A 92 -5.37 7.38 9.88
C SER A 92 -4.21 7.68 10.84
N THR A 93 -3.37 6.69 11.13
CA THR A 93 -2.20 6.86 11.98
C THR A 93 -1.09 7.62 11.26
N ALA A 94 -0.88 7.37 9.96
CA ALA A 94 0.10 8.11 9.17
C ALA A 94 -0.24 9.60 9.11
N MET A 95 -1.52 9.97 8.95
CA MET A 95 -1.96 11.36 8.97
C MET A 95 -1.72 12.01 10.35
N ALA A 96 -2.08 11.34 11.44
CA ALA A 96 -1.83 11.85 12.79
C ALA A 96 -0.32 12.07 13.09
N LEU A 97 0.55 11.16 12.62
CA LEU A 97 2.00 11.28 12.78
C LEU A 97 2.64 12.37 11.90
N LEU A 98 2.01 12.71 10.77
CA LEU A 98 2.48 13.76 9.86
C LEU A 98 1.94 15.15 10.23
N GLU A 99 0.81 15.21 10.93
CA GLU A 99 0.16 16.44 11.41
C GLU A 99 0.82 16.96 12.71
N ASP A 100 1.32 16.08 13.57
CA ASP A 100 2.02 16.41 14.84
C ASP A 100 3.47 16.92 14.63
N GLY A 101 4.03 16.79 13.43
CA GLY A 101 5.44 17.13 13.14
C GLY A 101 5.74 18.61 12.87
N SER A 102 4.74 19.51 12.89
CA SER A 102 4.89 20.92 12.49
C SER A 102 5.09 21.93 13.62
N GLU A 103 5.13 21.53 14.90
CA GLU A 103 5.41 22.45 16.02
C GLU A 103 6.92 22.53 16.37
N ARG A 104 7.79 22.68 15.37
CA ARG A 104 9.21 23.03 15.59
C ARG A 104 9.51 24.54 15.55
N ASP A 105 8.46 25.37 15.54
CA ASP A 105 8.60 26.84 15.46
C ASP A 105 8.30 27.57 16.80
N LEU A 106 8.09 26.85 17.92
CA LEU A 106 7.70 27.48 19.20
C LEU A 106 8.84 27.61 20.24
N PHE A 107 10.07 27.22 19.90
CA PHE A 107 11.23 27.31 20.81
C PHE A 107 12.39 28.16 20.25
N ASP A 108 12.14 28.96 19.22
CA ASP A 108 13.14 29.88 18.62
C ASP A 108 12.95 31.34 19.08
N ASP A 109 12.50 31.53 20.33
CA ASP A 109 12.44 32.84 21.00
C ASP A 109 13.36 32.81 22.24
N ASP A 110 14.67 32.61 22.01
CA ASP A 110 15.65 32.80 23.09
C ASP A 110 17.02 33.30 22.58
N GLN A 111 17.02 34.05 21.48
CA GLN A 111 18.21 34.76 20.99
C GLN A 111 17.88 36.22 20.68
N ALA A 112 17.42 36.94 21.70
CA ALA A 112 17.29 38.39 21.65
C ALA A 112 17.93 39.09 22.86
N ILE A 113 18.96 38.52 23.51
CA ILE A 113 19.79 39.28 24.46
C ILE A 113 21.24 38.75 24.46
N ASN A 114 22.13 39.38 23.67
CA ASN A 114 23.48 39.83 24.04
C ASN A 114 24.22 40.41 22.82
#